data_AF-A0A963S1P6-F1
#
_entry.id   AF-A0A963S1P6-F1
#
_cell.length_a   1.000
_cell.length_b   1.000
_cell.length_c   1.000
_cell.angle_alpha   90.00
_cell.angle_beta   90.00
_cell.angle_gamma   90.00
#
_symmetry.space_group_name_H-M   'P 1'
#
loop_
_entity.id
_entity.type
_entity.pdbx_description
1 polymer ?
#
loop_
_entity_poly.entity_id
_entity_poly.type
_entity_poly.pdbx_seq_one_letter_code
_entity_poly.pdbx_strand_id
1 'polypeptide(L)'
;MIAIPPEQFLRIAERANDPRRRTFTSGIEAAAQPLDFARLAEDLRRHGAPGLPDVLQQFAGPLDVLDGGVAMGPRSALRMGGEAPSLQLAQPPTEGELALAEARIGRRIPQELRQLYAIGDGGFGQGRGLLPLDQLVERYREYTEEPFGPTGQPWPANLLPVFDEELVIVSLDLDDGAVVVWDPAELEDEESEEGWRRSFRREFASLAECMVAWLESPVFGEQPR
;
A
#
# COMPACT_ATOMS: atom_id res chain seq x y z
N MET A 1 -23.43 10.62 0.27
CA MET A 1 -22.03 10.62 -0.24
C MET A 1 -22.02 11.27 -1.61
N ILE A 2 -21.06 12.16 -1.85
CA ILE A 2 -20.95 12.95 -3.08
C ILE A 2 -20.22 12.07 -4.11
N ALA A 3 -20.22 12.43 -5.39
CA ALA A 3 -19.41 11.77 -6.40
C ALA A 3 -18.14 12.60 -6.64
N ILE A 4 -17.03 11.96 -6.99
CA ILE A 4 -15.81 12.66 -7.40
C ILE A 4 -16.14 13.52 -8.63
N PRO A 5 -15.86 14.85 -8.60
CA PRO A 5 -16.10 15.73 -9.74
C PRO A 5 -15.42 15.21 -11.02
N PRO A 6 -16.05 15.32 -12.20
CA PRO A 6 -15.49 14.74 -13.44
C PRO A 6 -14.09 15.23 -13.80
N GLU A 7 -13.83 16.53 -13.62
CA GLU A 7 -12.51 17.13 -13.86
C GLU A 7 -11.43 16.56 -12.94
N GLN A 8 -11.79 16.32 -11.68
CA GLN A 8 -10.90 15.71 -10.70
C GLN A 8 -10.67 14.23 -11.02
N PHE A 9 -11.72 13.50 -11.39
CA PHE A 9 -11.65 12.11 -11.81
C PHE A 9 -10.66 11.91 -12.96
N LEU A 10 -10.69 12.78 -13.97
CA LEU A 10 -9.75 12.72 -15.09
C LEU A 10 -8.29 12.94 -14.66
N ARG A 11 -8.03 13.89 -13.76
CA ARG A 11 -6.69 14.13 -13.22
C ARG A 11 -6.17 12.94 -12.41
N ILE A 12 -7.05 12.32 -11.61
CA ILE A 12 -6.74 11.09 -10.87
C ILE A 12 -6.37 9.97 -11.86
N ALA A 13 -7.20 9.76 -12.88
CA ALA A 13 -6.95 8.73 -13.89
C ALA A 13 -5.64 8.98 -14.66
N GLU A 14 -5.33 10.23 -15.02
CA GLU A 14 -4.08 10.59 -15.67
C GLU A 14 -2.87 10.25 -14.78
N ARG A 15 -2.86 10.68 -13.52
CA ARG A 15 -1.77 10.38 -12.58
C ARG A 15 -1.66 8.88 -12.28
N ALA A 16 -2.79 8.19 -12.11
CA ALA A 16 -2.85 6.75 -11.88
C ALA A 16 -2.31 5.96 -13.07
N ASN A 17 -2.42 6.46 -14.30
CA ASN A 17 -1.86 5.80 -15.47
C ASN A 17 -0.36 6.05 -15.67
N ASP A 18 0.23 7.06 -15.04
CA ASP A 18 1.69 7.31 -15.06
C ASP A 18 2.42 6.43 -14.03
N PRO A 19 3.16 5.37 -14.44
CA PRO A 19 3.86 4.46 -13.52
C PRO A 19 4.79 5.17 -12.52
N ARG A 20 5.31 6.35 -12.86
CA ARG A 20 6.24 7.08 -11.99
C ARG A 20 5.55 7.85 -10.88
N ARG A 21 4.22 8.04 -11.00
CA ARG A 21 3.43 8.94 -10.14
C ARG A 21 2.26 8.25 -9.43
N ARG A 22 2.07 6.93 -9.63
CA ARG A 22 0.92 6.16 -9.12
C ARG A 22 0.88 6.07 -7.60
N THR A 23 2.01 5.81 -6.98
CA THR A 23 2.15 5.76 -5.53
C THR A 23 3.40 6.52 -5.11
N PHE A 24 3.56 6.76 -3.80
CA PHE A 24 4.78 7.35 -3.27
C PHE A 24 6.02 6.49 -3.59
N THR A 25 5.89 5.17 -3.43
CA THR A 25 6.97 4.20 -3.64
C THR A 25 7.24 3.87 -5.11
N SER A 26 6.26 4.01 -6.01
CA SER A 26 6.47 3.74 -7.45
C SER A 26 7.59 4.59 -8.06
N GLY A 27 7.85 5.79 -7.52
CA GLY A 27 8.97 6.62 -7.96
C GLY A 27 10.33 5.98 -7.67
N ILE A 28 10.47 5.28 -6.55
CA ILE A 28 11.70 4.55 -6.18
C ILE A 28 11.87 3.34 -7.09
N GLU A 29 10.81 2.56 -7.30
CA GLU A 29 10.86 1.36 -8.12
C GLU A 29 11.05 1.65 -9.62
N ALA A 30 10.42 2.71 -10.14
CA ALA A 30 10.61 3.15 -11.52
C ALA A 30 11.99 3.80 -11.76
N ALA A 31 12.58 4.42 -10.73
CA ALA A 31 13.93 4.99 -10.80
C ALA A 31 15.02 3.95 -10.51
N ALA A 32 14.69 2.90 -9.75
CA ALA A 32 15.49 1.68 -9.64
C ALA A 32 15.43 0.96 -10.98
N GLN A 33 16.22 1.45 -11.95
CA GLN A 33 16.64 0.60 -13.05
C GLN A 33 17.14 -0.70 -12.42
N PRO A 34 16.72 -1.88 -12.92
CA PRO A 34 17.40 -3.10 -12.51
C PRO A 34 18.87 -2.81 -12.69
N LEU A 35 19.68 -2.95 -11.63
CA LEU A 35 21.12 -2.91 -11.77
C LEU A 35 21.41 -3.83 -12.94
N ASP A 36 21.83 -3.25 -14.06
CA ASP A 36 22.08 -4.00 -15.27
C ASP A 36 23.38 -4.73 -14.97
N PHE A 37 23.27 -5.87 -14.28
CA PHE A 37 24.40 -6.66 -13.84
C PHE A 37 25.24 -7.11 -15.04
N ALA A 38 24.64 -7.19 -16.24
CA ALA A 38 25.38 -7.43 -17.46
C ALA A 38 26.24 -6.21 -17.83
N ARG A 39 25.69 -4.99 -17.80
CA ARG A 39 26.45 -3.76 -18.03
C ARG A 39 27.48 -3.47 -16.92
N LEU A 40 27.15 -3.76 -15.67
CA LEU A 40 28.07 -3.66 -14.53
C LEU A 40 29.22 -4.68 -14.65
N ALA A 41 28.93 -5.91 -15.05
CA ALA A 41 29.94 -6.94 -15.31
C ALA A 41 30.79 -6.60 -16.54
N GLU A 42 30.20 -5.96 -17.56
CA GLU A 42 30.92 -5.51 -18.74
C GLU A 42 31.83 -4.32 -18.44
N ASP A 43 31.38 -3.34 -17.64
CA ASP A 43 32.23 -2.24 -17.18
C ASP A 43 33.32 -2.72 -16.23
N LEU A 44 33.04 -3.69 -15.34
CA LEU A 44 34.08 -4.36 -14.53
C LEU A 44 35.08 -5.14 -15.39
N ARG A 45 34.64 -5.73 -16.51
CA ARG A 45 35.56 -6.34 -17.48
C ARG A 45 36.39 -5.32 -18.25
N ARG A 46 35.80 -4.17 -18.57
CA ARG A 46 36.42 -3.12 -19.38
C ARG A 46 37.38 -2.24 -18.57
N HIS A 47 37.11 -2.07 -17.27
CA HIS A 47 37.84 -1.16 -16.37
C HIS A 47 38.45 -1.85 -15.14
N GLY A 48 38.18 -3.13 -14.92
CA GLY A 48 38.78 -3.90 -13.83
C GLY A 48 40.27 -4.11 -14.04
N ALA A 49 41.07 -3.70 -13.06
CA ALA A 49 42.49 -4.02 -13.02
C ALA A 49 42.70 -5.56 -12.97
N PRO A 50 43.81 -6.08 -13.54
CA PRO A 50 44.13 -7.49 -13.46
C PRO A 50 44.27 -7.92 -11.98
N GLY A 51 43.37 -8.78 -11.50
CA GLY A 51 43.39 -9.31 -10.13
C GLY A 51 42.04 -9.60 -9.47
N LEU A 52 40.92 -9.17 -10.05
CA LEU A 52 39.56 -9.40 -9.49
C LEU A 52 39.07 -10.86 -9.36
N PRO A 53 39.57 -11.88 -10.10
CA PRO A 53 39.11 -13.26 -9.91
C PRO A 53 39.35 -13.82 -8.50
N ASP A 54 40.37 -13.33 -7.78
CA ASP A 54 40.74 -13.81 -6.44
C ASP A 54 39.80 -13.32 -5.33
N VAL A 55 39.22 -12.12 -5.47
CA VAL A 55 38.36 -11.53 -4.43
C VAL A 55 36.98 -12.20 -4.40
N LEU A 56 36.46 -12.65 -5.55
CA LEU A 56 35.18 -13.36 -5.61
C LEU A 56 35.28 -14.80 -5.07
N GLN A 57 36.45 -15.46 -5.12
CA GLN A 57 36.67 -16.75 -4.45
C GLN A 57 36.72 -16.60 -2.92
N GLN A 58 37.10 -15.44 -2.40
CA GLN A 58 37.16 -15.17 -0.96
C GLN A 58 35.77 -15.02 -0.30
N PHE A 59 34.74 -14.67 -1.08
CA PHE A 59 33.35 -14.58 -0.60
C PHE A 59 32.55 -15.88 -0.77
N ALA A 60 33.12 -16.91 -1.40
CA ALA A 60 32.48 -18.22 -1.59
C ALA A 60 32.91 -19.27 -0.54
N GLY A 61 33.31 -18.82 0.66
CA GLY A 61 33.63 -19.70 1.78
C GLY A 61 32.37 -20.28 2.46
N PRO A 62 32.44 -21.51 3.02
CA PRO A 62 31.30 -22.13 3.69
C PRO A 62 30.95 -21.36 4.97
N LEU A 63 29.71 -20.86 5.04
CA LEU A 63 29.13 -20.27 6.24
C LEU A 63 28.89 -21.36 7.28
N ASP A 64 29.85 -21.49 8.19
CA ASP A 64 29.72 -22.30 9.40
C ASP A 64 29.13 -21.46 10.54
N VAL A 65 28.31 -22.14 11.34
CA VAL A 65 27.30 -21.62 12.27
C VAL A 65 27.92 -21.14 13.57
N LEU A 66 27.60 -19.91 14.02
CA LEU A 66 27.76 -19.50 15.43
C LEU A 66 26.59 -18.60 15.90
N ASP A 67 25.64 -19.29 16.54
CA ASP A 67 25.07 -19.02 17.86
C ASP A 67 24.89 -17.55 18.32
N GLY A 68 23.64 -17.09 18.28
CA GLY A 68 23.22 -15.78 18.79
C GLY A 68 21.77 -15.50 18.44
N GLY A 69 20.84 -16.14 19.16
CA GLY A 69 19.41 -16.17 18.84
C GLY A 69 18.70 -14.81 18.84
N VAL A 70 17.85 -14.63 17.83
CA VAL A 70 16.58 -13.91 17.94
C VAL A 70 15.51 -14.85 17.40
N ALA A 71 14.56 -15.23 18.26
CA ALA A 71 13.48 -16.13 17.92
C ALA A 71 12.47 -15.44 16.99
N MET A 72 12.61 -15.65 15.69
CA MET A 72 11.57 -15.36 14.69
C MET A 72 10.66 -16.58 14.57
N GLY A 73 9.38 -16.40 14.91
CA GLY A 73 8.37 -17.45 14.80
C GLY A 73 8.18 -17.97 13.36
N PRO A 74 7.64 -19.19 13.19
CA PRO A 74 7.66 -19.93 11.91
C PRO A 74 6.63 -19.45 10.87
N ARG A 75 6.35 -18.15 10.73
CA ARG A 75 5.43 -17.63 9.70
C ARG A 75 5.90 -16.43 8.88
N SER A 76 7.05 -15.83 9.20
CA SER A 76 7.57 -14.72 8.38
C SER A 76 8.58 -15.20 7.36
N ALA A 77 8.09 -15.90 6.33
CA ALA A 77 8.82 -15.97 5.07
C ALA A 77 8.76 -14.59 4.42
N LEU A 78 9.76 -13.75 4.69
CA LEU A 78 10.05 -12.57 3.89
C LEU A 78 10.25 -13.02 2.44
N ARG A 79 9.22 -12.89 1.61
CA ARG A 79 9.30 -12.96 0.15
C ARG A 79 10.11 -11.75 -0.31
N MET A 80 11.43 -11.84 -0.24
CA MET A 80 12.36 -10.90 -0.88
C MET A 80 12.46 -11.25 -2.37
N GLY A 81 11.35 -10.98 -3.07
CA GLY A 81 11.18 -11.24 -4.49
C GLY A 81 9.94 -10.51 -4.96
N GLY A 82 9.96 -9.18 -4.86
CA GLY A 82 8.93 -8.36 -5.47
C GLY A 82 9.02 -8.51 -6.99
N GLU A 83 7.94 -8.97 -7.62
CA GLU A 83 7.77 -8.80 -9.06
C GLU A 83 7.96 -7.31 -9.38
N ALA A 84 8.69 -7.01 -10.46
CA ALA A 84 8.80 -5.64 -10.93
C ALA A 84 7.38 -5.06 -11.10
N PRO A 85 7.10 -3.85 -10.59
CA PRO A 85 5.76 -3.29 -10.64
C PRO A 85 5.26 -3.30 -12.09
N SER A 86 4.04 -3.79 -12.29
CA SER A 86 3.45 -3.86 -13.61
C SER A 86 3.35 -2.44 -14.18
N LEU A 87 3.86 -2.25 -15.41
CA LEU A 87 3.76 -0.98 -16.12
C LEU A 87 2.29 -0.58 -16.39
N GLN A 88 1.34 -1.48 -16.21
CA GLN A 88 -0.09 -1.27 -16.40
C GLN A 88 -0.85 -1.52 -15.09
N LEU A 89 -1.91 -0.73 -14.87
CA LEU A 89 -2.87 -0.98 -13.79
C LEU A 89 -3.64 -2.27 -14.04
N ALA A 90 -4.07 -2.93 -12.97
CA ALA A 90 -5.01 -4.03 -13.05
C ALA A 90 -6.33 -3.53 -13.67
N GLN A 91 -7.02 -4.41 -14.41
CA GLN A 91 -8.28 -4.07 -15.04
C GLN A 91 -9.33 -3.71 -13.98
N PRO A 92 -10.19 -2.70 -14.23
CA PRO A 92 -11.30 -2.38 -13.35
C PRO A 92 -12.15 -3.62 -13.00
N PRO A 93 -12.60 -3.78 -11.74
CA PRO A 93 -13.52 -4.84 -11.39
C PRO A 93 -14.86 -4.63 -12.09
N THR A 94 -15.48 -5.74 -12.47
CA THR A 94 -16.82 -5.76 -13.06
C THR A 94 -17.89 -5.44 -12.01
N GLU A 95 -19.07 -5.01 -12.45
CA GLU A 95 -20.22 -4.81 -11.56
C GLU A 95 -20.61 -6.07 -10.77
N GLY A 96 -20.39 -7.26 -11.36
CA GLY A 96 -20.62 -8.53 -10.68
C GLY A 96 -19.65 -8.76 -9.52
N GLU A 97 -18.37 -8.44 -9.71
CA GLU A 97 -17.34 -8.53 -8.67
C GLU A 97 -17.59 -7.51 -7.55
N LEU A 98 -17.95 -6.27 -7.90
CA LEU A 98 -18.36 -5.25 -6.92
C LEU A 98 -19.57 -5.70 -6.12
N ALA A 99 -20.60 -6.28 -6.76
CA ALA A 99 -21.78 -6.77 -6.07
C ALA A 99 -21.46 -7.95 -5.13
N LEU A 100 -20.54 -8.83 -5.50
CA LEU A 100 -20.05 -9.90 -4.63
C LEU A 100 -19.25 -9.37 -3.45
N ALA A 101 -18.41 -8.36 -3.66
CA ALA A 101 -17.67 -7.69 -2.59
C ALA A 101 -18.63 -7.01 -1.61
N GLU A 102 -19.64 -6.28 -2.09
CA GLU A 102 -20.68 -5.67 -1.27
C GLU A 102 -21.45 -6.71 -0.43
N ALA A 103 -21.77 -7.86 -1.02
CA ALA A 103 -22.43 -8.96 -0.30
C ALA A 103 -21.54 -9.54 0.82
N ARG A 104 -20.22 -9.58 0.63
CA ARG A 104 -19.26 -10.06 1.64
C ARG A 104 -19.00 -9.03 2.75
N ILE A 105 -18.94 -7.74 2.40
CA ILE A 105 -18.79 -6.63 3.35
C ILE A 105 -20.10 -6.42 4.15
N GLY A 106 -21.23 -6.78 3.56
CA GLY A 106 -22.57 -6.54 4.13
C GLY A 106 -23.06 -5.10 3.97
N ARG A 107 -22.35 -4.27 3.19
CA ARG A 107 -22.67 -2.87 2.90
C ARG A 107 -22.38 -2.54 1.44
N ARG A 108 -22.99 -1.46 0.96
CA ARG A 108 -22.72 -0.95 -0.39
C ARG A 108 -21.37 -0.22 -0.43
N ILE A 109 -20.64 -0.41 -1.52
CA ILE A 109 -19.43 0.34 -1.80
C ILE A 109 -19.87 1.74 -2.27
N PRO A 110 -19.38 2.82 -1.64
CA PRO A 110 -19.74 4.19 -2.02
C PRO A 110 -19.42 4.52 -3.47
N GLN A 111 -20.18 5.46 -4.05
CA GLN A 111 -20.00 5.88 -5.44
C GLN A 111 -18.58 6.40 -5.71
N GLU A 112 -17.99 7.15 -4.79
CA GLU A 112 -16.62 7.68 -4.94
C GLU A 112 -15.60 6.55 -5.10
N LEU A 113 -15.70 5.50 -4.26
CA LEU A 113 -14.81 4.34 -4.33
C LEU A 113 -15.05 3.51 -5.61
N ARG A 114 -16.31 3.37 -6.04
CA ARG A 114 -16.64 2.76 -7.35
C ARG A 114 -16.03 3.55 -8.52
N GLN A 115 -16.03 4.88 -8.46
CA GLN A 115 -15.35 5.70 -9.47
C GLN A 115 -13.85 5.39 -9.49
N LEU A 116 -13.18 5.35 -8.34
CA LEU A 116 -11.76 4.98 -8.30
C LEU A 116 -11.50 3.60 -8.91
N TYR A 117 -12.31 2.59 -8.56
CA TYR A 117 -12.18 1.26 -9.17
C TYR A 117 -12.43 1.24 -10.68
N ALA A 118 -13.20 2.19 -11.23
CA ALA A 118 -13.36 2.33 -12.68
C ALA A 118 -12.06 2.77 -13.41
N ILE A 119 -11.06 3.28 -12.67
CA ILE A 119 -9.73 3.61 -13.21
C ILE A 119 -8.86 2.34 -13.28
N GLY A 120 -8.92 1.51 -12.25
CA GLY A 120 -8.19 0.24 -12.15
C GLY A 120 -8.42 -0.43 -10.79
N ASP A 121 -8.13 -1.73 -10.72
CA ASP A 121 -8.29 -2.52 -9.49
C ASP A 121 -7.09 -2.35 -8.53
N GLY A 122 -6.99 -1.15 -7.95
CA GLY A 122 -5.96 -0.81 -6.97
C GLY A 122 -4.61 -0.34 -7.55
N GLY A 123 -3.64 -0.14 -6.65
CA GLY A 123 -2.23 0.17 -7.01
C GLY A 123 -1.95 1.65 -7.36
N PHE A 124 -2.84 2.58 -7.01
CA PHE A 124 -2.63 4.02 -7.14
C PHE A 124 -3.28 4.79 -6.00
N GLY A 125 -2.79 5.99 -5.68
CA GLY A 125 -3.31 6.80 -4.57
C GLY A 125 -2.29 6.96 -3.44
N GLN A 126 -2.79 7.25 -2.24
CA GLN A 126 -1.97 7.45 -1.04
C GLN A 126 -1.17 6.19 -0.68
N GLY A 127 -0.06 6.37 0.02
CA GLY A 127 0.74 5.25 0.52
C GLY A 127 1.23 4.30 -0.56
N ARG A 128 0.88 3.01 -0.40
CA ARG A 128 1.12 1.94 -1.38
C ARG A 128 0.03 1.83 -2.45
N GLY A 129 -0.95 2.72 -2.42
CA GLY A 129 -2.07 2.78 -3.34
C GLY A 129 -3.33 2.11 -2.79
N LEU A 130 -4.42 2.31 -3.52
CA LEU A 130 -5.72 1.73 -3.27
C LEU A 130 -5.60 0.20 -3.25
N LEU A 131 -6.22 -0.43 -2.26
CA LEU A 131 -6.28 -1.88 -2.17
C LEU A 131 -7.07 -2.45 -3.38
N PRO A 132 -6.55 -3.50 -4.04
CA PRO A 132 -7.36 -4.32 -4.94
C PRO A 132 -8.63 -4.82 -4.25
N LEU A 133 -9.72 -5.01 -5.00
CA LEU A 133 -11.04 -5.29 -4.46
C LEU A 133 -11.09 -6.57 -3.60
N ASP A 134 -10.33 -7.60 -3.98
CA ASP A 134 -10.20 -8.84 -3.22
C ASP A 134 -9.50 -8.59 -1.87
N GLN A 135 -8.38 -7.88 -1.87
CA GLN A 135 -7.63 -7.51 -0.67
C GLN A 135 -8.41 -6.58 0.25
N LEU A 136 -9.20 -5.66 -0.30
CA LEU A 136 -10.10 -4.81 0.49
C LEU A 136 -11.12 -5.65 1.26
N VAL A 137 -11.73 -6.64 0.60
CA VAL A 137 -12.69 -7.56 1.25
C VAL A 137 -12.01 -8.44 2.29
N GLU A 138 -10.84 -8.99 1.97
CA GLU A 138 -10.06 -9.80 2.92
C GLU A 138 -9.68 -8.99 4.15
N ARG A 139 -9.13 -7.79 3.95
CA ARG A 139 -8.69 -6.92 5.05
C ARG A 139 -9.85 -6.46 5.93
N TYR A 140 -10.99 -6.13 5.33
CA TYR A 140 -12.18 -5.79 6.10
C TYR A 140 -12.63 -6.96 6.99
N ARG A 141 -12.60 -8.20 6.48
CA ARG A 141 -12.94 -9.39 7.27
C ARG A 141 -11.93 -9.65 8.38
N GLU A 142 -10.63 -9.54 8.08
CA GLU A 142 -9.56 -9.69 9.09
C GLU A 142 -9.78 -8.76 10.30
N TYR A 143 -10.27 -7.54 10.08
CA TYR A 143 -10.51 -6.59 11.16
C TYR A 143 -11.86 -6.75 11.87
N THR A 144 -12.85 -7.35 11.22
CA THR A 144 -14.23 -7.38 11.74
C THR A 144 -14.70 -8.75 12.22
N GLU A 145 -14.05 -9.85 11.83
CA GLU A 145 -14.42 -11.19 12.26
C GLU A 145 -14.09 -11.47 13.73
N GLU A 146 -12.97 -10.93 14.21
CA GLU A 146 -12.53 -11.02 15.60
C GLU A 146 -12.23 -9.63 16.16
N PRO A 147 -12.28 -9.43 17.48
CA PRO A 147 -11.92 -8.16 18.06
C PRO A 147 -10.45 -7.81 17.76
N PHE A 148 -10.25 -6.68 17.10
CA PHE A 148 -8.94 -6.25 16.60
C PHE A 148 -8.15 -5.40 17.61
N GLY A 149 -8.84 -4.68 18.49
CA GLY A 149 -8.19 -3.78 19.45
C GLY A 149 -7.37 -4.52 20.53
N PRO A 150 -6.39 -3.83 21.14
CA PRO A 150 -5.44 -4.42 22.10
C PRO A 150 -6.08 -5.09 23.33
N THR A 151 -7.30 -4.69 23.73
CA THR A 151 -8.05 -5.30 24.82
C THR A 151 -9.30 -6.05 24.35
N GLY A 152 -9.32 -6.45 23.08
CA GLY A 152 -10.46 -7.14 22.48
C GLY A 152 -11.61 -6.20 22.13
N GLN A 153 -11.32 -4.94 21.81
CA GLN A 153 -12.31 -4.04 21.24
C GLN A 153 -12.60 -4.40 19.77
N PRO A 154 -13.85 -4.32 19.31
CA PRO A 154 -14.16 -4.56 17.90
C PRO A 154 -13.67 -3.41 17.02
N TRP A 155 -13.30 -3.74 15.78
CA TRP A 155 -13.12 -2.73 14.73
C TRP A 155 -14.47 -2.08 14.40
N PRO A 156 -14.52 -0.76 14.16
CA PRO A 156 -15.76 -0.10 13.75
C PRO A 156 -16.29 -0.65 12.42
N ALA A 157 -17.48 -1.25 12.43
CA ALA A 157 -18.06 -1.95 11.27
C ALA A 157 -18.46 -1.03 10.09
N ASN A 158 -18.38 0.29 10.27
CA ASN A 158 -18.56 1.28 9.20
C ASN A 158 -17.23 1.70 8.55
N LEU A 159 -16.07 1.30 9.09
CA LEU A 159 -14.76 1.66 8.54
C LEU A 159 -14.24 0.56 7.60
N LEU A 160 -14.19 0.90 6.32
CA LEU A 160 -13.70 0.04 5.25
C LEU A 160 -12.23 0.38 4.93
N PRO A 161 -11.24 -0.50 5.17
CA PRO A 161 -9.85 -0.23 4.80
C PRO A 161 -9.72 -0.06 3.29
N VAL A 162 -9.14 1.05 2.84
CA VAL A 162 -9.04 1.42 1.42
C VAL A 162 -7.60 1.61 0.94
N PHE A 163 -6.69 2.10 1.80
CA PHE A 163 -5.26 2.21 1.47
C PHE A 163 -4.42 1.47 2.51
N ASP A 164 -3.28 0.93 2.06
CA ASP A 164 -2.29 0.28 2.93
C ASP A 164 -1.06 1.18 3.09
N GLU A 165 -0.79 1.59 4.33
CA GLU A 165 0.31 2.48 4.70
C GLU A 165 1.19 1.89 5.81
N GLU A 166 1.84 0.76 5.52
CA GLU A 166 2.80 0.04 6.37
C GLU A 166 2.27 -0.36 7.76
N LEU A 167 2.10 0.61 8.67
CA LEU A 167 1.56 0.44 10.01
C LEU A 167 0.26 1.22 10.22
N VAL A 168 -0.07 2.13 9.31
CA VAL A 168 -1.23 3.00 9.34
C VAL A 168 -2.32 2.40 8.45
N ILE A 169 -3.54 2.34 8.98
CA ILE A 169 -4.72 1.88 8.24
C ILE A 169 -5.54 3.10 7.85
N VAL A 170 -5.67 3.34 6.55
CA VAL A 170 -6.54 4.38 6.02
C VAL A 170 -7.86 3.75 5.59
N SER A 171 -8.94 4.15 6.22
CA SER A 171 -10.28 3.62 6.03
C SER A 171 -11.26 4.68 5.53
N LEU A 172 -12.28 4.21 4.83
CA LEU A 172 -13.45 4.99 4.42
C LEU A 172 -14.59 4.73 5.41
N ASP A 173 -15.12 5.79 6.01
CA ASP A 173 -16.37 5.74 6.77
C ASP A 173 -17.54 5.60 5.79
N LEU A 174 -18.19 4.44 5.81
CA LEU A 174 -19.28 4.11 4.90
C LEU A 174 -20.58 4.88 5.19
N ASP A 175 -20.69 5.55 6.35
CA ASP A 175 -21.89 6.28 6.73
C ASP A 175 -21.89 7.72 6.17
N ASP A 176 -20.76 8.42 6.26
CA ASP A 176 -20.65 9.82 5.80
C ASP A 176 -19.65 10.05 4.65
N GLY A 177 -18.77 9.09 4.37
CA GLY A 177 -17.77 9.15 3.32
C GLY A 177 -16.42 9.72 3.77
N ALA A 178 -16.24 10.05 5.05
CA ALA A 178 -14.98 10.60 5.55
C ALA A 178 -13.84 9.57 5.46
N VAL A 179 -12.61 10.05 5.30
CA VAL A 179 -11.41 9.21 5.39
C VAL A 179 -10.90 9.27 6.83
N VAL A 180 -10.85 8.10 7.46
CA VAL A 180 -10.42 7.90 8.84
C VAL A 180 -9.12 7.11 8.85
N VAL A 181 -8.14 7.64 9.55
CA VAL A 181 -6.84 7.02 9.74
C VAL A 181 -6.76 6.45 11.15
N TRP A 182 -6.33 5.20 11.23
CA TRP A 182 -5.95 4.54 12.47
C TRP A 182 -4.46 4.27 12.46
N ASP A 183 -3.76 4.78 13.46
CA ASP A 183 -2.32 4.59 13.66
C ASP A 183 -2.10 3.94 15.03
N PRO A 184 -1.52 2.73 15.10
CA PRO A 184 -1.23 2.06 16.36
C PRO A 184 -0.27 2.85 17.25
N ALA A 185 0.60 3.71 16.69
CA ALA A 185 1.52 4.53 17.47
C ALA A 185 0.83 5.63 18.27
N GLU A 186 -0.42 5.97 17.93
CA GLU A 186 -1.22 6.99 18.60
C GLU A 186 -2.09 6.41 19.74
N LEU A 187 -1.95 5.11 20.04
CA LEU A 187 -2.57 4.50 21.21
C LEU A 187 -1.83 4.93 22.48
N GLU A 188 -2.21 6.09 23.04
CA GLU A 188 -1.62 6.65 24.26
C GLU A 188 -1.84 5.75 25.50
N ASP A 189 -3.02 5.13 25.60
CA ASP A 189 -3.43 4.22 26.68
C ASP A 189 -4.08 2.96 26.08
N GLU A 190 -3.23 2.00 25.65
CA GLU A 190 -3.62 0.75 24.97
C GLU A 190 -4.71 -0.05 25.71
N GLU A 191 -4.84 0.13 27.03
CA GLU A 191 -5.78 -0.61 27.87
C GLU A 191 -7.18 0.02 27.96
N SER A 192 -7.41 1.21 27.38
CA SER A 192 -8.68 1.94 27.53
C SER A 192 -9.56 1.95 26.28
N GLU A 193 -10.89 1.87 26.47
CA GLU A 193 -11.87 2.03 25.38
C GLU A 193 -11.83 3.46 24.78
N GLU A 194 -11.50 4.46 25.60
CA GLU A 194 -11.37 5.85 25.16
C GLU A 194 -10.13 6.06 24.28
N GLY A 195 -8.98 5.50 24.67
CA GLY A 195 -7.76 5.50 23.87
C GLY A 195 -7.97 4.80 22.52
N TRP A 196 -8.62 3.63 22.54
CA TRP A 196 -9.02 2.93 21.31
C TRP A 196 -9.85 3.83 20.38
N ARG A 197 -10.91 4.47 20.88
CA ARG A 197 -11.75 5.36 20.07
C ARG A 197 -11.00 6.59 19.55
N ARG A 198 -10.12 7.19 20.36
CA ARG A 198 -9.34 8.38 19.98
C ARG A 198 -8.26 8.08 18.93
N SER A 199 -7.81 6.83 18.82
CA SER A 199 -6.83 6.41 17.81
C SER A 199 -7.36 6.49 16.36
N PHE A 200 -8.68 6.57 16.17
CA PHE A 200 -9.31 6.81 14.87
C PHE A 200 -9.48 8.31 14.61
N ARG A 201 -8.68 8.87 13.70
CA ARG A 201 -8.70 10.30 13.37
C ARG A 201 -9.30 10.53 11.99
N ARG A 202 -10.23 11.47 11.90
CA ARG A 202 -10.74 11.94 10.61
C ARG A 202 -9.68 12.85 9.98
N GLU A 203 -9.16 12.45 8.82
CA GLU A 203 -8.14 13.23 8.11
C GLU A 203 -8.73 14.01 6.94
N PHE A 204 -9.65 13.39 6.19
CA PHE A 204 -10.33 14.04 5.07
C PHE A 204 -11.85 13.90 5.20
N ALA A 205 -12.59 14.88 4.69
CA ALA A 205 -14.06 14.84 4.68
C ALA A 205 -14.62 13.90 3.60
N SER A 206 -13.83 13.52 2.59
CA SER A 206 -14.22 12.58 1.53
C SER A 206 -13.02 11.91 0.85
N LEU A 207 -13.28 10.84 0.07
CA LEU A 207 -12.25 10.27 -0.82
C LEU A 207 -11.81 11.29 -1.88
N ALA A 208 -12.72 12.13 -2.36
CA ALA A 208 -12.37 13.18 -3.30
C ALA A 208 -11.30 14.11 -2.72
N GLU A 209 -11.48 14.59 -1.49
CA GLU A 209 -10.48 15.46 -0.84
C GLU A 209 -9.14 14.74 -0.64
N CYS A 210 -9.15 13.50 -0.16
CA CYS A 210 -7.96 12.66 -0.02
C CYS A 210 -7.19 12.52 -1.35
N MET A 211 -7.90 12.32 -2.46
CA MET A 211 -7.28 12.21 -3.79
C MET A 211 -6.77 13.55 -4.33
N VAL A 212 -7.33 14.71 -3.92
CA VAL A 212 -6.72 16.01 -4.20
C VAL A 212 -5.38 16.13 -3.49
N ALA A 213 -5.33 15.80 -2.20
CA ALA A 213 -4.08 15.82 -1.44
C ALA A 213 -3.03 14.91 -2.10
N TRP A 214 -3.40 13.70 -2.52
CA TRP A 214 -2.50 12.82 -3.27
C TRP A 214 -2.02 13.45 -4.58
N LEU A 215 -2.90 14.08 -5.36
CA LEU A 215 -2.55 14.76 -6.61
C LEU A 215 -1.55 15.91 -6.41
N GLU A 216 -1.54 16.53 -5.24
CA GLU A 216 -0.65 17.64 -4.87
C GLU A 216 0.65 17.16 -4.20
N SER A 217 0.65 15.98 -3.60
CA SER A 217 1.82 15.38 -2.98
C SER A 217 2.91 15.07 -4.02
N PRO A 218 4.16 15.52 -3.80
CA PRO A 218 5.28 15.18 -4.66
C PRO A 218 5.57 13.68 -4.55
N VAL A 219 5.81 13.03 -5.69
CA VAL A 219 6.37 11.67 -5.65
C VAL A 219 7.87 11.72 -5.36
N PHE A 220 8.46 10.61 -4.92
CA PHE A 220 9.88 10.54 -4.57
C PHE A 220 10.82 11.14 -5.64
N GLY A 221 10.51 10.94 -6.93
CA GLY A 221 11.30 11.49 -8.04
C GLY A 221 11.17 13.00 -8.28
N GLU A 222 10.20 13.67 -7.66
CA GLU A 222 9.91 15.10 -7.80
C GLU A 222 10.43 15.93 -6.61
N GLN A 223 10.90 15.29 -5.55
CA GLN A 223 11.44 15.98 -4.38
C GLN A 223 12.79 16.65 -4.71
N PRO A 224 13.01 17.92 -4.31
CA PRO A 224 14.28 18.60 -4.53
C PRO A 224 15.41 17.86 -3.78
N ARG A 225 16.48 17.54 -4.51
CA ARG A 225 17.70 16.91 -3.98
C ARG A 225 18.58 17.91 -3.23
#